data_AF-A0A1A8JK95-F1
#
_entry.id   AF-A0A1A8JK95-F1
#
_cell.length_a   1.000
_cell.length_b   1.000
_cell.length_c   1.000
_cell.angle_alpha   90.00
_cell.angle_beta   90.00
_cell.angle_gamma   90.00
#
_symmetry.space_group_name_H-M   'P 1'
#
loop_
_entity.id
_entity.type
_entity.pdbx_description
1 polymer ?
#
loop_
_entity_poly.entity_id
_entity_poly.type
_entity_poly.pdbx_seq_one_letter_code
_entity_poly.pdbx_strand_id
1 'polypeptide(L)'
;KHLLCHRVFRTCLQGSGQTNTHLACITALKKLCNHPGLLHITMKERTDRGNVESSLYEGLADLFPESYSSAGFSTADSGKLMVLSDLLSAIRQ
;
A
#
# COMPACT_ATOMS: atom_id res chain seq x y z
N LYS A 1 -5.15 10.21 0.65
CA LYS A 1 -4.42 11.21 -0.18
C LYS A 1 -2.95 11.35 0.22
N HIS A 2 -2.61 11.35 1.52
CA HIS A 2 -1.23 11.51 2.00
C HIS A 2 -0.22 10.48 1.47
N LEU A 3 -0.60 9.20 1.32
CA LEU A 3 0.30 8.16 0.81
C LEU A 3 0.83 8.45 -0.61
N LEU A 4 -0.05 8.81 -1.55
CA LEU A 4 0.35 9.08 -2.94
C LEU A 4 1.16 10.38 -3.07
N CYS A 5 1.04 11.28 -2.10
CA CYS A 5 1.84 12.50 -2.03
C CYS A 5 3.21 12.29 -1.37
N HIS A 6 3.46 11.11 -0.77
CA HIS A 6 4.72 10.82 -0.11
C HIS A 6 5.90 10.86 -1.10
N ARG A 7 7.05 11.36 -0.65
CA ARG A 7 8.23 11.62 -1.49
C ARG A 7 8.60 10.42 -2.35
N VAL A 8 8.52 9.22 -1.79
CA VAL A 8 8.93 7.99 -2.45
C VAL A 8 8.10 7.69 -3.69
N PHE A 9 6.76 7.78 -3.59
CA PHE A 9 5.90 7.54 -4.75
C PHE A 9 6.06 8.65 -5.81
N ARG A 10 6.25 9.91 -5.38
CA ARG A 10 6.51 11.01 -6.31
C ARG A 10 7.81 10.82 -7.09
N THR A 11 8.91 10.50 -6.41
CA THR A 11 10.21 10.25 -7.04
C THR A 11 10.13 9.10 -8.06
N CYS A 12 9.41 8.03 -7.73
CA CYS A 12 9.23 6.91 -8.66
C CYS A 12 8.29 7.22 -9.84
N LEU A 13 7.30 8.10 -9.68
CA LEU A 13 6.42 8.54 -10.77
C LEU A 13 7.08 9.57 -11.69
N GLN A 14 8.05 10.33 -11.18
CA GLN A 14 8.78 11.37 -11.92
C GLN A 14 9.95 10.84 -12.76
N GLY A 15 10.21 9.53 -12.76
CA GLY A 15 11.21 8.92 -13.65
C GLY A 15 12.67 9.15 -13.26
N SER A 16 12.95 9.73 -12.09
CA SER A 16 14.31 10.06 -11.65
C SER A 16 15.00 8.96 -10.85
N GLY A 17 14.47 7.73 -10.85
CA GLY A 17 14.94 6.60 -10.05
C GLY A 17 15.74 5.57 -10.85
N GLN A 18 16.48 4.70 -10.15
CA GLN A 18 17.12 3.52 -10.75
C GLN A 18 16.05 2.57 -11.34
N THR A 19 16.29 1.96 -12.50
CA THR A 19 15.29 1.16 -13.25
C THR A 19 14.57 0.10 -12.40
N ASN A 20 15.28 -0.55 -11.47
CA ASN A 20 14.71 -1.55 -10.56
C ASN A 20 13.74 -0.97 -9.51
N THR A 21 13.86 0.31 -9.16
CA THR A 21 13.00 0.97 -8.16
C THR A 21 11.59 1.25 -8.68
N HIS A 22 11.42 1.47 -9.99
CA HIS A 22 10.11 1.69 -10.60
C HIS A 22 9.23 0.45 -10.53
N LEU A 23 9.78 -0.74 -10.76
CA LEU A 23 9.02 -2.00 -10.64
C LEU A 23 8.59 -2.27 -9.20
N ALA A 24 9.46 -1.99 -8.23
CA ALA A 24 9.12 -2.06 -6.81
C ALA A 24 8.01 -1.05 -6.45
N CYS A 25 8.09 0.17 -6.98
CA CYS A 25 7.07 1.19 -6.82
C CYS A 25 5.72 0.78 -7.43
N ILE A 26 5.73 0.29 -8.66
CA ILE A 26 4.52 -0.21 -9.34
C ILE A 26 3.92 -1.35 -8.51
N THR A 27 4.75 -2.26 -7.99
CA THR A 27 4.28 -3.35 -7.13
C THR A 27 3.64 -2.82 -5.84
N ALA A 28 4.25 -1.81 -5.20
CA ALA A 28 3.70 -1.15 -4.02
C ALA A 28 2.37 -0.44 -4.32
N LEU A 29 2.28 0.27 -5.44
CA LEU A 29 1.05 0.93 -5.90
C LEU A 29 -0.04 -0.08 -6.22
N LYS A 30 0.28 -1.20 -6.88
CA LYS A 30 -0.68 -2.29 -7.14
C LYS A 30 -1.24 -2.86 -5.85
N LYS A 31 -0.39 -3.08 -4.83
CA LYS A 31 -0.82 -3.50 -3.50
C LYS A 31 -1.76 -2.46 -2.87
N LEU A 32 -1.35 -1.20 -2.85
CA LEU A 32 -2.14 -0.09 -2.30
C LEU A 32 -3.51 0.06 -2.97
N CYS A 33 -3.55 0.03 -4.30
CA CYS A 33 -4.78 0.14 -5.08
C CYS A 33 -5.73 -1.05 -4.90
N ASN A 34 -5.24 -2.18 -4.39
CA ASN A 34 -6.08 -3.32 -4.03
C ASN A 34 -6.55 -3.20 -2.57
N HIS A 35 -5.63 -2.93 -1.63
CA HIS A 35 -5.96 -2.60 -0.24
C HIS A 35 -4.72 -2.05 0.48
N PRO A 36 -4.84 -0.98 1.30
CA PRO A 36 -3.71 -0.41 2.05
C PRO A 36 -3.00 -1.41 2.96
N GLY A 37 -3.74 -2.34 3.58
CA GLY A 37 -3.21 -3.44 4.39
C GLY A 37 -2.20 -4.35 3.68
N LEU A 38 -2.28 -4.54 2.35
CA LEU A 38 -1.29 -5.32 1.60
C LEU A 38 0.08 -4.63 1.59
N LEU A 39 0.08 -3.30 1.52
CA LEU A 39 1.28 -2.49 1.59
C LEU A 39 1.84 -2.52 3.01
N HIS A 40 0.99 -2.34 4.03
CA HIS A 40 1.38 -2.40 5.45
C HIS A 40 2.05 -3.72 5.84
N ILE A 41 1.48 -4.87 5.43
CA ILE A 41 2.09 -6.21 5.65
C ILE A 41 3.49 -6.26 5.04
N THR A 42 3.64 -5.80 3.79
CA THR A 42 4.93 -5.82 3.08
C THR A 42 5.99 -4.97 3.79
N MET A 43 5.58 -3.83 4.35
CA MET A 43 6.46 -2.96 5.11
C MET A 43 6.90 -3.65 6.40
N LYS A 44 5.94 -4.17 7.18
CA LYS A 44 6.22 -4.88 8.43
C LYS A 44 7.19 -6.06 8.22
N GLU A 45 6.94 -6.90 7.22
CA GLU A 45 7.82 -8.03 6.86
C GLU A 45 9.24 -7.60 6.48
N ARG A 46 9.41 -6.42 5.86
CA ARG A 46 10.74 -5.89 5.51
C ARG A 46 11.43 -5.24 6.69
N THR A 47 10.67 -4.60 7.57
CA THR A 47 11.15 -4.05 8.85
C THR A 47 11.66 -5.15 9.76
N ASP A 48 10.89 -6.23 9.92
CA ASP A 48 11.28 -7.38 10.74
C ASP A 48 12.55 -8.07 10.22
N ARG A 49 12.83 -7.95 8.92
CA ARG A 49 14.05 -8.48 8.26
C ARG A 49 15.23 -7.50 8.25
N GLY A 50 15.11 -6.33 8.87
CA GLY A 50 16.19 -5.33 8.94
C GLY A 50 16.55 -4.67 7.60
N ASN A 51 15.67 -4.74 6.58
CA ASN A 51 15.98 -4.33 5.20
C ASN A 51 15.39 -2.94 4.84
N VAL A 52 15.33 -2.01 5.81
CA VAL A 52 14.56 -0.76 5.67
C VAL A 52 15.40 0.43 5.25
N GLU A 53 16.68 0.50 5.66
CA GLU A 53 17.53 1.70 5.57
C GLU A 53 17.88 2.18 4.14
N SER A 54 17.46 1.45 3.10
CA SER A 54 17.56 1.89 1.69
C SER A 54 16.30 1.54 0.87
N SER A 55 15.17 1.36 1.56
CA SER A 55 13.97 0.82 0.94
C SER A 55 13.01 1.91 0.46
N LEU A 56 12.30 1.60 -0.63
CA LEU A 56 11.12 2.32 -1.14
C LEU A 56 10.00 2.54 -0.08
N TYR A 57 10.16 2.02 1.14
CA TYR A 57 9.14 2.05 2.19
C TYR A 57 9.52 2.92 3.40
N GLU A 58 10.68 3.58 3.35
CA GLU A 58 11.10 4.51 4.39
C GLU A 58 10.05 5.63 4.59
N GLY A 59 9.68 5.91 5.85
CA GLY A 59 8.71 6.94 6.24
C GLY A 59 7.25 6.68 5.85
N LEU A 60 6.97 5.58 5.13
CA LEU A 60 5.61 5.22 4.74
C LEU A 60 4.81 4.54 5.86
N ALA A 61 5.50 3.85 6.77
CA ALA A 61 4.86 3.24 7.93
C ALA A 61 4.16 4.28 8.81
N ASP A 62 4.78 5.46 8.96
CA ASP A 62 4.28 6.58 9.77
C ASP A 62 2.98 7.20 9.23
N LEU A 63 2.59 6.86 8.00
CA LEU A 63 1.32 7.29 7.41
C LEU A 63 0.14 6.40 7.79
N PHE A 64 0.41 5.22 8.38
CA PHE A 64 -0.63 4.34 8.90
C PHE A 64 -0.94 4.74 10.35
N PRO A 65 -2.22 4.69 10.78
CA PRO A 65 -2.57 4.86 12.18
C PRO A 65 -1.84 3.84 13.07
N GLU A 66 -1.47 4.19 14.31
CA GLU A 66 -0.87 3.24 15.26
C GLU A 66 -1.78 2.04 15.55
N SER A 67 -3.10 2.25 15.50
CA SER A 67 -4.12 1.21 15.66
C SER A 67 -4.36 0.40 14.38
N TYR A 68 -3.61 0.66 13.30
CA TYR A 68 -3.82 -0.01 12.04
C TYR A 68 -3.41 -1.49 12.13
N SER A 69 -4.39 -2.37 12.00
CA SER A 69 -4.17 -3.81 12.02
C SER A 69 -4.41 -4.41 10.64
N SER A 70 -3.44 -5.19 10.16
CA SER A 70 -3.60 -5.99 8.95
C SER A 70 -4.43 -7.26 9.17
N ALA A 71 -4.89 -7.53 10.40
CA ALA A 71 -5.59 -8.77 10.75
C ALA A 71 -7.04 -8.85 10.26
N GLY A 72 -7.53 -7.81 9.58
CA GLY A 72 -8.83 -7.82 8.90
C GLY A 72 -8.79 -6.86 7.73
N PHE A 73 -9.17 -7.33 6.54
CA PHE A 73 -9.39 -6.45 5.39
C PHE A 73 -10.73 -5.73 5.58
N SER A 74 -10.69 -4.42 5.81
CA SER A 74 -11.88 -3.59 5.91
C SER A 74 -12.35 -3.16 4.54
N THR A 75 -13.64 -3.32 4.23
CA THR A 75 -14.22 -2.83 2.97
C THR A 75 -14.16 -1.31 2.88
N ALA A 76 -14.16 -0.60 4.02
CA ALA A 76 -14.06 0.86 4.07
C ALA A 76 -12.69 1.39 3.59
N ASP A 77 -11.65 0.56 3.65
CA ASP A 77 -10.28 0.95 3.33
C ASP A 77 -9.95 0.77 1.83
N SER A 78 -10.82 0.11 1.06
CA SER A 78 -10.60 -0.18 -0.35
C SER A 78 -11.86 0.02 -1.18
N GLY A 79 -11.83 1.00 -2.09
CA GLY A 79 -12.94 1.26 -3.00
C GLY A 79 -13.28 0.06 -3.90
N LYS A 80 -12.28 -0.75 -4.30
CA LYS A 80 -12.53 -1.99 -5.05
C LYS A 80 -13.27 -3.02 -4.20
N LEU A 81 -12.88 -3.17 -2.93
CA LEU A 81 -13.50 -4.14 -2.03
C LEU A 81 -14.92 -3.68 -1.62
N MET A 82 -15.13 -2.37 -1.49
CA MET A 82 -16.46 -1.76 -1.31
C MET A 82 -17.39 -2.09 -2.47
N VAL A 83 -16.98 -1.79 -3.71
CA VAL A 83 -17.77 -2.12 -4.91
C VAL A 83 -18.02 -3.63 -5.02
N LEU A 84 -17.01 -4.46 -4.73
CA LEU A 84 -17.17 -5.92 -4.73
C LEU A 84 -18.19 -6.38 -3.68
N SER A 85 -18.17 -5.79 -2.48
CA SER A 85 -19.14 -6.08 -1.43
C SER A 85 -20.56 -5.77 -1.89
N ASP A 86 -20.77 -4.63 -2.56
CA ASP A 86 -22.07 -4.23 -3.09
C ASP A 86 -22.55 -5.18 -4.19
N LEU A 87 -21.67 -5.54 -5.13
CA LEU A 87 -21.97 -6.49 -6.20
C LEU A 87 -22.35 -7.87 -5.65
N LEU A 88 -21.59 -8.39 -4.69
CA LEU A 88 -21.88 -9.67 -4.05
C LEU A 88 -23.19 -9.63 -3.25
N SER A 89 -23.48 -8.49 -2.61
CA SER A 89 -24.75 -8.30 -1.90
C SER A 89 -25.93 -8.29 -2.85
N ALA A 90 -25.80 -7.64 -4.02
CA ALA A 90 -26.83 -7.61 -5.06
C ALA A 90 -27.07 -8.98 -5.70
N ILE A 91 -26.03 -9.81 -5.88
CA ILE A 91 -26.16 -11.17 -6.44
C ILE A 91 -26.85 -12.12 -5.44
N ARG A 92 -26.70 -11.89 -4.14
CA ARG A 92 -27.29 -12.72 -3.08
C ARG A 92 -28.76 -12.44 -2.80
N GLN A 93 -29.31 -11.35 -3.36
CA GLN A 93 -30.75 -11.05 -3.35
C GLN A 93 -31.47 -11.93 -4.37
#